data_AF-A0A9P8MUR2-F1
#
_entry.id   AF-A0A9P8MUR2-F1
#
_cell.length_a   1.000
_cell.length_b   1.000
_cell.length_c   1.000
_cell.angle_alpha   90.00
_cell.angle_beta   90.00
_cell.angle_gamma   90.00
#
_symmetry.space_group_name_H-M   'P 1'
#
loop_
_entity.id
_entity.type
_entity.pdbx_description
1 polymer ?
#
loop_
_entity_poly.entity_id
_entity_poly.type
_entity_poly.pdbx_seq_one_letter_code
_entity_poly.pdbx_strand_id
1 'polypeptide(L)'
;MSGALNWAILLKFDDGVEWVFRSPRTRYAVVGDTAACRLLASEAATLKYIRKHTSIPVPEVFHYCVTDQNDIGIPYILMSKAAGNPLATYDWQTYNHERPKPASPTDPVRAMTRDEKGKIMRQLGNYACQLFQLRFATIGSLFEQDGEDYNIEECLSPGHVLHGRDDIEDISRGPYHGEPDYYSSLVSALLLHAERLPMEHHILLAPVPIPQEYSDFTKYRSAERRWNDYAALGGKAESSKNRLQYSIASYLIRDQIIPHLTRPNIPRMFGFPLSP
;
A
#
# COMPACT_ATOMS: atom_id res chain seq x y z
N MET A 1 -8.41 4.13 -16.17
CA MET A 1 -8.59 3.57 -14.81
C MET A 1 -7.81 4.46 -13.83
N SER A 2 -8.31 4.69 -12.62
CA SER A 2 -7.61 5.51 -11.62
C SER A 2 -7.63 4.81 -10.28
N GLY A 3 -6.46 4.69 -9.64
CA GLY A 3 -6.32 4.28 -8.25
C GLY A 3 -6.06 5.47 -7.33
N ALA A 4 -5.70 5.17 -6.08
CA ALA A 4 -5.38 6.19 -5.07
C ALA A 4 -4.09 6.97 -5.42
N LEU A 5 -3.03 6.25 -5.80
CA LEU A 5 -1.69 6.84 -6.03
C LEU A 5 -1.34 7.00 -7.50
N ASN A 6 -1.89 6.15 -8.37
CA ASN A 6 -1.54 6.09 -9.78
C ASN A 6 -2.80 6.14 -10.66
N TRP A 7 -2.66 6.67 -11.87
CA TRP A 7 -3.63 6.46 -12.95
C TRP A 7 -3.06 5.47 -13.97
N ALA A 8 -3.94 4.77 -14.68
CA ALA A 8 -3.53 3.77 -15.67
C ALA A 8 -4.45 3.76 -16.88
N ILE A 9 -3.86 3.53 -18.06
CA ILE A 9 -4.56 3.32 -19.33
C ILE A 9 -4.19 1.96 -19.92
N LEU A 10 -5.11 1.40 -20.69
CA LEU A 10 -4.87 0.20 -21.48
C LEU A 10 -4.44 0.61 -22.89
N LEU A 11 -3.33 0.07 -23.34
CA LEU A 11 -2.85 0.19 -24.70
C LEU A 11 -3.19 -1.11 -25.42
N LYS A 12 -3.92 -1.03 -26.53
CA LYS A 12 -4.27 -2.18 -27.35
C LYS A 12 -3.60 -2.05 -28.71
N PHE A 13 -2.80 -3.05 -29.05
CA PHE A 13 -2.08 -3.12 -30.32
C PHE A 13 -2.92 -3.83 -31.39
N ASP A 14 -2.55 -3.64 -32.66
CA ASP A 14 -3.29 -4.20 -33.81
C ASP A 14 -3.27 -5.73 -33.86
N ASP A 15 -2.25 -6.35 -33.26
CA ASP A 15 -2.12 -7.80 -33.07
C ASP A 15 -2.99 -8.33 -31.91
N GLY A 16 -3.72 -7.45 -31.22
CA GLY A 16 -4.59 -7.79 -30.11
C GLY A 16 -3.90 -7.87 -28.75
N VAL A 17 -2.57 -7.66 -28.67
CA VAL A 17 -1.85 -7.58 -27.40
C VAL A 17 -2.30 -6.35 -26.60
N GLU A 18 -2.41 -6.49 -25.29
CA GLU A 18 -2.79 -5.40 -24.39
C GLU A 18 -1.71 -5.13 -23.35
N TRP A 19 -1.28 -3.87 -23.24
CA TRP A 19 -0.36 -3.38 -22.21
C TRP A 19 -1.07 -2.41 -21.28
N VAL A 20 -0.46 -2.22 -20.11
CA VAL A 20 -0.85 -1.21 -19.12
C VAL A 20 0.25 -0.16 -19.07
N PHE A 21 -0.14 1.09 -19.31
CA PHE A 21 0.67 2.25 -18.98
C PHE A 21 0.14 2.83 -17.67
N ARG A 22 1.02 3.02 -16.69
CA ARG A 22 0.69 3.56 -15.37
C ARG A 22 1.62 4.70 -15.02
N SER A 23 1.08 5.76 -14.42
CA SER A 23 1.85 6.91 -13.98
C SER A 23 1.33 7.45 -12.64
N PRO A 24 2.20 8.05 -11.80
CA PRO A 24 1.80 8.68 -10.55
C PRO A 24 0.79 9.80 -10.79
N ARG A 25 -0.12 9.98 -9.84
CA ARG A 25 -0.98 11.17 -9.82
C ARG A 25 -0.16 12.33 -9.28
N THR A 26 -0.07 13.42 -10.05
CA THR A 26 0.57 14.67 -9.63
C THR A 26 -0.43 15.65 -9.00
N ARG A 27 -1.73 15.56 -9.34
CA ARG A 27 -2.78 16.41 -8.75
C ARG A 27 -3.37 15.75 -7.51
N TYR A 28 -3.38 16.48 -6.39
CA TYR A 28 -3.81 15.99 -5.08
C TYR A 28 -3.01 14.75 -4.61
N ALA A 29 -1.75 14.70 -5.02
CA ALA A 29 -0.85 13.63 -4.62
C ALA A 29 -0.68 13.68 -3.09
N VAL A 30 -0.85 12.54 -2.44
CA VAL A 30 -0.59 12.39 -1.01
C VAL A 30 0.92 12.25 -0.75
N VAL A 31 1.72 12.17 -1.81
CA VAL A 31 3.17 11.97 -1.82
C VAL A 31 3.78 13.04 -2.73
N GLY A 32 4.90 13.63 -2.33
CA GLY A 32 5.65 14.57 -3.15
C GLY A 32 6.28 13.91 -4.38
N ASP A 33 6.63 14.73 -5.38
CA ASP A 33 7.07 14.24 -6.70
C ASP A 33 8.30 13.32 -6.59
N THR A 34 9.30 13.69 -5.78
CA THR A 34 10.51 12.88 -5.57
C THR A 34 10.20 11.51 -4.98
N ALA A 35 9.38 11.46 -3.93
CA ALA A 35 9.00 10.20 -3.30
C ALA A 35 8.09 9.37 -4.22
N ALA A 36 7.23 9.99 -5.02
CA ALA A 36 6.44 9.30 -6.05
C ALA A 36 7.33 8.64 -7.11
N CYS A 37 8.40 9.31 -7.54
CA CYS A 37 9.38 8.75 -8.47
C CYS A 37 10.14 7.56 -7.88
N ARG A 38 10.55 7.64 -6.60
CA ARG A 38 11.20 6.52 -5.91
C ARG A 38 10.26 5.34 -5.67
N LEU A 39 9.00 5.60 -5.31
CA LEU A 39 7.96 4.56 -5.20
C LEU A 39 7.76 3.86 -6.54
N LEU A 40 7.72 4.61 -7.63
CA LEU A 40 7.60 4.04 -8.98
C LEU A 40 8.79 3.13 -9.32
N ALA A 41 10.01 3.59 -9.04
CA ALA A 41 11.22 2.78 -9.23
C ALA A 41 11.17 1.48 -8.41
N SER A 42 10.81 1.60 -7.13
CA SER A 42 10.75 0.45 -6.23
C SER A 42 9.65 -0.53 -6.61
N GLU A 43 8.52 -0.04 -7.11
CA GLU A 43 7.43 -0.88 -7.59
C GLU A 43 7.86 -1.66 -8.85
N ALA A 44 8.53 -1.01 -9.80
CA ALA A 44 9.06 -1.68 -10.99
C ALA A 44 10.09 -2.75 -10.62
N ALA A 45 11.03 -2.43 -9.73
CA ALA A 45 12.03 -3.36 -9.22
C ALA A 45 11.38 -4.56 -8.51
N THR A 46 10.38 -4.31 -7.65
CA THR A 46 9.66 -5.36 -6.92
C THR A 46 8.93 -6.31 -7.86
N LEU A 47 8.24 -5.79 -8.89
CA LEU A 47 7.57 -6.62 -9.89
C LEU A 47 8.56 -7.52 -10.65
N LYS A 48 9.68 -6.95 -11.12
CA LYS A 48 10.75 -7.70 -11.80
C LYS A 48 11.33 -8.78 -10.87
N TYR A 49 11.62 -8.43 -9.61
CA TYR A 49 12.18 -9.36 -8.63
C TYR A 49 11.25 -10.53 -8.31
N ILE A 50 9.96 -10.26 -8.06
CA ILE A 50 8.95 -11.30 -7.80
C ILE A 50 8.83 -12.23 -9.01
N ARG A 51 8.80 -11.68 -10.23
CA ARG A 51 8.73 -12.47 -11.46
C ARG A 51 9.95 -13.39 -11.63
N LYS A 52 11.15 -12.89 -11.29
CA LYS A 52 12.42 -13.64 -11.42
C LYS A 52 12.55 -14.76 -10.37
N HIS A 53 12.00 -14.56 -9.16
CA HIS A 53 12.26 -15.45 -8.02
C HIS A 53 11.06 -16.27 -7.54
N THR A 54 9.89 -16.11 -8.14
CA THR A 54 8.67 -16.83 -7.72
C THR A 54 7.84 -17.29 -8.91
N SER A 55 6.86 -18.15 -8.64
CA SER A 55 5.83 -18.55 -9.63
C SER A 55 4.60 -17.64 -9.64
N ILE A 56 4.64 -16.52 -8.90
CA ILE A 56 3.49 -15.62 -8.77
C ILE A 56 3.28 -14.90 -10.12
N PRO A 57 2.06 -14.93 -10.69
CA PRO A 57 1.77 -14.32 -11.98
C PRO A 57 1.62 -12.80 -11.84
N VAL A 58 2.74 -12.09 -11.70
CA VAL A 58 2.79 -10.62 -11.71
C VAL A 58 2.93 -10.07 -13.14
N PRO A 59 2.45 -8.84 -13.41
CA PRO A 59 2.71 -8.14 -14.66
C PRO A 59 4.20 -8.10 -15.01
N GLU A 60 4.49 -8.21 -16.30
CA GLU A 60 5.84 -8.07 -16.83
C GLU A 60 6.13 -6.61 -17.09
N VAL A 61 7.14 -6.05 -16.43
CA VAL A 61 7.59 -4.68 -16.68
C VAL A 61 8.45 -4.66 -17.93
N PHE A 62 7.96 -4.03 -18.99
CA PHE A 62 8.71 -3.85 -20.25
C PHE A 62 9.66 -2.67 -20.16
N HIS A 63 9.19 -1.57 -19.58
CA HIS A 63 9.98 -0.35 -19.40
C HIS A 63 9.40 0.48 -18.27
N TYR A 64 10.23 1.29 -17.60
CA TYR A 64 9.76 2.34 -16.71
C TYR A 64 10.69 3.54 -16.81
N CYS A 65 10.16 4.74 -16.58
CA CYS A 65 10.93 5.97 -16.48
C CYS A 65 10.47 6.70 -15.22
N VAL A 66 11.42 7.12 -14.39
CA VAL A 66 11.13 7.81 -13.12
C VAL A 66 11.15 9.33 -13.27
N THR A 67 11.59 9.85 -14.40
CA THR A 67 11.69 11.30 -14.65
C THR A 67 10.63 11.74 -15.66
N ASP A 68 10.37 13.05 -15.74
CA ASP A 68 9.60 13.66 -16.81
C ASP A 68 10.44 13.96 -18.06
N GLN A 69 11.76 13.77 -17.97
CA GLN A 69 12.72 13.96 -19.07
C GLN A 69 12.73 12.75 -20.01
N ASN A 70 11.57 12.46 -20.60
CA ASN A 70 11.35 11.42 -21.60
C ASN A 70 10.32 11.90 -22.64
N ASP A 71 10.19 11.17 -23.74
CA ASP A 71 9.32 11.58 -24.87
C ASP A 71 7.82 11.70 -24.50
N ILE A 72 7.38 11.06 -23.40
CA ILE A 72 6.00 11.15 -22.90
C ILE A 72 5.82 12.38 -21.98
N GLY A 73 6.90 12.90 -21.39
CA GLY A 73 6.88 14.07 -20.50
C GLY A 73 6.40 13.80 -19.07
N ILE A 74 6.31 12.54 -18.64
CA ILE A 74 5.88 12.12 -17.30
C ILE A 74 6.56 10.82 -16.85
N PRO A 75 6.69 10.56 -15.53
CA PRO A 75 7.12 9.26 -15.03
C PRO A 75 6.08 8.16 -15.32
N TYR A 76 6.53 6.94 -15.63
CA TYR A 76 5.64 5.83 -15.95
C TYR A 76 6.24 4.44 -15.73
N ILE A 77 5.35 3.45 -15.62
CA ILE A 77 5.65 2.02 -15.80
C ILE A 77 4.81 1.53 -16.98
N LEU A 78 5.47 0.90 -17.95
CA LEU A 78 4.86 0.19 -19.06
C LEU A 78 5.03 -1.30 -18.84
N MET A 79 3.90 -2.02 -18.76
CA MET A 79 3.89 -3.43 -18.37
C MET A 79 2.80 -4.23 -19.09
N SER A 80 2.87 -5.55 -19.03
CA SER A 80 1.83 -6.42 -19.56
C SER A 80 0.52 -6.27 -18.77
N LYS A 81 -0.62 -6.54 -19.42
CA LYS A 81 -1.90 -6.66 -18.74
C LYS A 81 -1.99 -8.00 -18.01
N ALA A 82 -2.26 -7.97 -16.71
CA ALA A 82 -2.53 -9.19 -15.96
C ALA A 82 -3.77 -9.92 -16.50
N ALA A 83 -3.65 -11.22 -16.73
CA ALA A 83 -4.77 -12.04 -17.16
C ALA A 83 -5.70 -12.35 -15.97
N GLY A 84 -7.01 -12.17 -16.17
CA GLY A 84 -8.03 -12.53 -15.17
C GLY A 84 -9.05 -11.43 -14.93
N ASN A 85 -9.91 -11.67 -13.93
CA ASN A 85 -10.95 -10.73 -13.49
C ASN A 85 -10.68 -10.31 -12.04
N PRO A 86 -10.88 -9.03 -11.68
CA PRO A 86 -10.79 -8.59 -10.29
C PRO A 86 -11.76 -9.38 -9.41
N LEU A 87 -11.32 -9.81 -8.22
CA LEU A 87 -12.19 -10.60 -7.32
C LEU A 87 -13.48 -9.85 -6.94
N ALA A 88 -13.43 -8.52 -6.90
CA ALA A 88 -14.57 -7.66 -6.63
C ALA A 88 -15.72 -7.80 -7.66
N THR A 89 -15.48 -8.40 -8.83
CA THR A 89 -16.56 -8.72 -9.80
C THR A 89 -17.37 -9.95 -9.40
N TYR A 90 -17.01 -10.65 -8.32
CA TYR A 90 -17.70 -11.83 -7.80
C TYR A 90 -18.27 -11.57 -6.41
N ASP A 91 -19.42 -12.19 -6.10
CA ASP A 91 -20.03 -12.07 -4.77
C ASP A 91 -19.34 -13.04 -3.78
N TRP A 92 -18.41 -12.48 -3.00
CA TRP A 92 -17.70 -13.14 -1.90
C TRP A 92 -18.54 -13.11 -0.61
N GLN A 93 -19.62 -13.89 -0.57
CA GLN A 93 -20.52 -13.94 0.60
C GLN A 93 -19.76 -14.36 1.88
N THR A 94 -19.57 -13.44 2.82
CA THR A 94 -19.22 -13.72 4.21
C THR A 94 -20.50 -13.69 5.05
N TYR A 95 -20.62 -14.59 6.04
CA TYR A 95 -21.83 -14.73 6.86
C TYR A 95 -22.33 -13.36 7.39
N ASN A 96 -23.63 -13.11 7.22
CA ASN A 96 -24.44 -12.06 7.88
C ASN A 96 -24.17 -10.59 7.57
N HIS A 97 -23.79 -10.24 6.35
CA HIS A 97 -24.22 -8.94 5.79
C HIS A 97 -25.38 -9.21 4.83
N GLU A 98 -26.61 -8.97 5.30
CA GLU A 98 -27.80 -8.99 4.45
C GLU A 98 -27.56 -8.08 3.25
N ARG A 99 -27.51 -8.68 2.06
CA ARG A 99 -27.38 -7.94 0.80
C ARG A 99 -28.65 -7.10 0.62
N PRO A 100 -28.57 -5.79 0.29
CA PRO A 100 -29.63 -5.22 -0.53
C PRO A 100 -29.65 -5.98 -1.85
N LYS A 101 -30.85 -6.16 -2.43
CA LYS A 101 -31.01 -6.69 -3.80
C LYS A 101 -30.04 -6.00 -4.77
N PRO A 102 -29.60 -6.67 -5.85
CA PRO A 102 -28.77 -6.04 -6.86
C PRO A 102 -29.45 -4.75 -7.33
N ALA A 103 -28.78 -3.62 -7.10
CA ALA A 103 -29.28 -2.29 -7.37
C ALA A 103 -28.80 -1.79 -8.75
N SER A 104 -27.81 -2.45 -9.35
CA SER A 104 -27.17 -2.01 -10.60
C SER A 104 -26.93 -3.17 -11.58
N PRO A 105 -26.94 -2.92 -12.90
CA PRO A 105 -26.45 -3.86 -13.93
C PRO A 105 -24.97 -4.29 -13.75
N THR A 106 -24.22 -3.59 -12.90
CA THR A 106 -22.82 -3.89 -12.56
C THR A 106 -22.66 -4.77 -11.32
N ASP A 107 -23.75 -5.20 -10.69
CA ASP A 107 -23.67 -6.09 -9.53
C ASP A 107 -23.02 -7.43 -9.90
N PRO A 108 -22.19 -8.01 -9.02
CA PRO A 108 -21.62 -9.34 -9.24
C PRO A 108 -22.73 -10.35 -9.54
N VAL A 109 -22.74 -10.81 -10.78
CA VAL A 109 -23.82 -11.65 -11.37
C VAL A 109 -23.89 -13.02 -10.70
N ARG A 110 -22.81 -13.45 -10.05
CA ARG A 110 -22.64 -14.81 -9.56
C ARG A 110 -22.00 -14.85 -8.18
N ALA A 111 -22.66 -15.54 -7.26
CA ALA A 111 -22.09 -15.91 -5.96
C ALA A 111 -21.01 -16.97 -6.12
N MET A 112 -19.92 -16.82 -5.38
CA MET A 112 -18.83 -17.79 -5.37
C MET A 112 -19.18 -19.01 -4.53
N THR A 113 -18.93 -20.20 -5.06
CA THR A 113 -19.10 -21.44 -4.32
C THR A 113 -18.03 -21.58 -3.23
N ARG A 114 -18.28 -22.44 -2.24
CA ARG A 114 -17.29 -22.75 -1.20
C ARG A 114 -15.98 -23.28 -1.79
N ASP A 115 -16.06 -24.09 -2.85
CA ASP A 115 -14.89 -24.67 -3.50
C ASP A 115 -14.06 -23.62 -4.25
N GLU A 116 -14.71 -22.64 -4.90
CA GLU A 116 -14.02 -21.53 -5.55
C GLU A 116 -13.31 -20.63 -4.53
N LYS A 117 -13.99 -20.30 -3.43
CA LYS A 117 -13.38 -19.58 -2.30
C LYS A 117 -12.18 -20.36 -1.74
N GLY A 118 -12.33 -21.68 -1.57
CA GLY A 118 -11.26 -22.55 -1.12
C GLY A 118 -10.05 -22.58 -2.05
N LYS A 119 -10.27 -22.57 -3.38
CA LYS A 119 -9.20 -22.46 -4.38
C LYS A 119 -8.45 -21.13 -4.26
N ILE A 120 -9.17 -20.01 -4.16
CA ILE A 120 -8.57 -18.68 -4.02
C ILE A 120 -7.76 -18.56 -2.74
N MET A 121 -8.33 -18.98 -1.60
CA MET A 121 -7.62 -18.93 -0.32
C MET A 121 -6.35 -19.78 -0.35
N ARG A 122 -6.37 -20.94 -1.03
CA ARG A 122 -5.18 -21.76 -1.23
C ARG A 122 -4.14 -21.06 -2.09
N GLN A 123 -4.55 -20.40 -3.18
CA GLN A 123 -3.63 -19.64 -4.04
C GLN A 123 -3.00 -18.46 -3.28
N LEU A 124 -3.80 -17.69 -2.53
CA LEU A 124 -3.31 -16.59 -1.69
C LEU A 124 -2.32 -17.09 -0.63
N GLY A 125 -2.61 -18.23 0.02
CA GLY A 125 -1.68 -18.87 0.96
C GLY A 125 -0.36 -19.27 0.29
N ASN A 126 -0.42 -19.83 -0.93
CA ASN A 126 0.78 -20.19 -1.69
C ASN A 126 1.60 -18.96 -2.12
N TYR A 127 0.94 -17.86 -2.49
CA TYR A 127 1.62 -16.60 -2.83
C TYR A 127 2.26 -15.97 -1.59
N ALA A 128 1.52 -15.89 -0.49
CA ALA A 128 2.05 -15.38 0.78
C ALA A 128 3.26 -16.20 1.25
N CYS A 129 3.22 -17.53 1.11
CA CYS A 129 4.37 -18.39 1.43
C CYS A 129 5.60 -18.07 0.56
N GLN A 130 5.42 -17.91 -0.76
CA GLN A 130 6.51 -17.58 -1.68
C GLN A 130 7.10 -16.19 -1.41
N LEU A 131 6.25 -15.16 -1.21
CA LEU A 131 6.72 -13.82 -0.85
C LEU A 131 7.45 -13.84 0.50
N PHE A 132 6.89 -14.56 1.47
CA PHE A 132 7.52 -14.71 2.76
C PHE A 132 8.88 -15.40 2.64
N GLN A 133 9.10 -16.32 1.70
CA GLN A 133 10.38 -16.99 1.45
C GLN A 133 11.48 -16.08 0.89
N LEU A 134 11.14 -14.98 0.21
CA LEU A 134 12.11 -13.99 -0.26
C LEU A 134 12.68 -13.23 0.93
N ARG A 135 14.00 -13.34 1.18
CA ARG A 135 14.65 -12.78 2.38
C ARG A 135 15.70 -11.74 2.05
N PHE A 136 15.70 -10.67 2.83
CA PHE A 136 16.64 -9.55 2.72
C PHE A 136 17.37 -9.28 4.03
N ALA A 137 18.57 -8.74 3.96
CA ALA A 137 19.37 -8.46 5.15
C ALA A 137 18.81 -7.32 6.02
N THR A 138 18.03 -6.42 5.42
CA THR A 138 17.50 -5.20 6.03
C THR A 138 16.04 -4.97 5.65
N ILE A 139 15.34 -4.13 6.41
CA ILE A 139 13.99 -3.64 6.12
C ILE A 139 14.13 -2.34 5.33
N GLY A 140 13.48 -2.26 4.18
CA GLY A 140 13.51 -1.10 3.30
C GLY A 140 12.71 -1.35 2.03
N SER A 141 12.88 -0.48 1.03
CA SER A 141 12.28 -0.65 -0.29
C SER A 141 13.32 -1.22 -1.26
N LEU A 142 12.86 -2.10 -2.17
CA LEU A 142 13.71 -2.76 -3.15
C LEU A 142 13.94 -1.85 -4.37
N PHE A 143 15.17 -1.75 -4.84
CA PHE A 143 15.55 -1.00 -6.04
C PHE A 143 16.43 -1.85 -6.95
N GLU A 144 16.33 -1.58 -8.25
CA GLU A 144 17.18 -2.19 -9.27
C GLU A 144 18.53 -1.47 -9.30
N GLN A 145 19.63 -2.21 -9.34
CA GLN A 145 20.99 -1.72 -9.57
C GLN A 145 21.44 -2.05 -10.99
N ASP A 146 22.55 -1.43 -11.41
CA ASP A 146 23.21 -1.76 -12.67
C ASP A 146 23.51 -3.27 -12.73
N GLY A 147 23.13 -3.93 -13.84
CA GLY A 147 23.44 -5.35 -14.06
C GLY A 147 22.39 -6.36 -13.57
N GLU A 148 21.13 -5.96 -13.38
CA GLU A 148 20.02 -6.80 -12.87
C GLU A 148 20.14 -7.26 -11.41
N ASP A 149 21.04 -6.65 -10.65
CA ASP A 149 21.10 -6.83 -9.20
C ASP A 149 20.07 -5.95 -8.49
N TYR A 150 19.79 -6.27 -7.23
CA TYR A 150 18.80 -5.56 -6.43
C TYR A 150 19.38 -5.17 -5.07
N ASN A 151 19.04 -3.97 -4.61
CA ASN A 151 19.44 -3.47 -3.30
C ASN A 151 18.23 -3.04 -2.48
N ILE A 152 18.37 -3.09 -1.16
CA ILE A 152 17.41 -2.53 -0.22
C ILE A 152 17.93 -1.16 0.22
N GLU A 153 17.15 -0.13 -0.04
CA GLU A 153 17.45 1.25 0.36
C GLU A 153 16.47 1.74 1.44
N GLU A 154 16.19 3.04 1.46
CA GLU A 154 15.21 3.64 2.36
C GLU A 154 13.83 2.98 2.24
N CYS A 155 13.09 2.95 3.34
CA CYS A 155 11.76 2.39 3.44
C CYS A 155 10.72 3.43 3.03
N LEU A 156 10.10 3.20 1.87
CA LEU A 156 9.02 4.02 1.34
C LEU A 156 7.64 3.55 1.82
N SER A 157 7.54 3.00 3.04
CA SER A 157 6.26 2.53 3.54
C SER A 157 5.28 3.71 3.70
N PRO A 158 3.96 3.47 3.60
CA PRO A 158 3.00 4.57 3.65
C PRO A 158 3.13 5.47 4.88
N GLY A 159 3.57 4.91 6.01
CA GLY A 159 3.84 5.67 7.23
C GLY A 159 4.97 6.70 7.13
N HIS A 160 5.90 6.55 6.19
CA HIS A 160 7.06 7.44 5.97
C HIS A 160 6.86 8.46 4.84
N VAL A 161 5.97 8.19 3.88
CA VAL A 161 5.88 8.97 2.63
C VAL A 161 4.51 9.61 2.38
N LEU A 162 3.44 9.14 3.02
CA LEU A 162 2.13 9.74 2.82
C LEU A 162 1.94 11.01 3.66
N HIS A 163 1.11 11.90 3.16
CA HIS A 163 0.65 13.13 3.80
C HIS A 163 1.81 14.09 4.11
N GLY A 164 2.74 14.27 3.17
CA GLY A 164 3.88 15.17 3.29
C GLY A 164 4.96 14.69 4.26
N ARG A 165 4.89 13.44 4.74
CA ARG A 165 5.93 12.89 5.62
C ARG A 165 7.24 12.66 4.89
N ASP A 166 7.22 12.55 3.57
CA ASP A 166 8.40 12.48 2.72
C ASP A 166 9.27 13.75 2.80
N ASP A 167 8.68 14.92 3.03
CA ASP A 167 9.40 16.19 3.18
C ASP A 167 10.05 16.39 4.57
N ILE A 168 9.77 15.51 5.53
CA ILE A 168 10.38 15.60 6.86
C ILE A 168 11.79 14.97 6.83
N GLU A 169 12.83 15.79 6.97
CA GLU A 169 14.23 15.33 6.96
C GLU A 169 14.63 14.54 8.22
N ASP A 170 14.02 14.83 9.37
CA ASP A 170 14.38 14.25 10.68
C ASP A 170 13.89 12.79 10.90
N ILE A 171 13.31 12.16 9.88
CA ILE A 171 12.87 10.76 9.95
C ILE A 171 13.98 9.88 9.36
N SER A 172 14.56 9.01 10.18
CA SER A 172 15.43 7.94 9.67
C SER A 172 14.59 7.01 8.80
N ARG A 173 14.89 6.87 7.51
CA ARG A 173 14.12 5.96 6.62
C ARG A 173 14.79 4.61 6.41
N GLY A 174 15.85 4.29 7.14
CA GLY A 174 16.60 3.05 6.96
C GLY A 174 17.58 3.11 5.77
N PRO A 175 18.00 1.96 5.21
CA PRO A 175 17.51 0.61 5.50
C PRO A 175 17.76 0.21 6.97
N TYR A 176 16.82 -0.54 7.56
CA TYR A 176 16.88 -0.92 8.98
C TYR A 176 17.43 -2.32 9.17
N HIS A 177 18.30 -2.52 10.14
CA HIS A 177 18.85 -3.83 10.50
C HIS A 177 17.99 -4.59 11.52
N GLY A 178 16.91 -3.96 12.01
CA GLY A 178 16.04 -4.51 13.03
C GLY A 178 14.64 -3.92 12.98
N GLU A 179 13.67 -4.74 13.36
CA GLU A 179 12.29 -4.31 13.60
C GLU A 179 12.17 -3.16 14.62
N PRO A 180 12.94 -3.11 15.73
CA PRO A 180 12.86 -1.99 16.67
C PRO A 180 13.13 -0.63 16.01
N ASP A 181 14.15 -0.57 15.13
CA ASP A 181 14.53 0.67 14.44
C ASP A 181 13.46 1.10 13.45
N TYR A 182 12.89 0.13 12.70
CA TYR A 182 11.77 0.37 11.78
C TYR A 182 10.54 0.91 12.50
N TYR A 183 10.11 0.26 13.58
CA TYR A 183 8.94 0.71 14.34
C TYR A 183 9.20 2.06 15.04
N SER A 184 10.41 2.28 15.56
CA SER A 184 10.77 3.55 16.19
C SER A 184 10.77 4.70 15.18
N SER A 185 11.17 4.44 13.93
CA SER A 185 11.06 5.42 12.87
C SER A 185 9.60 5.76 12.53
N LEU A 186 8.71 4.77 12.41
CA LEU A 186 7.29 5.03 12.19
C LEU A 186 6.65 5.85 13.31
N VAL A 187 7.05 5.60 14.56
CA VAL A 187 6.62 6.42 15.70
C VAL A 187 7.16 7.84 15.61
N SER A 188 8.43 8.00 15.21
CA SER A 188 9.05 9.32 15.00
C SER A 188 8.34 10.08 13.89
N ALA A 189 8.01 9.41 12.78
CA ALA A 189 7.23 9.97 11.68
C ALA A 189 5.84 10.45 12.15
N LEU A 190 5.15 9.67 12.98
CA LEU A 190 3.86 10.07 13.54
C LEU A 190 3.98 11.27 14.49
N LEU A 191 5.01 11.30 15.36
CA LEU A 191 5.29 12.43 16.25
C LEU A 191 5.58 13.71 15.48
N LEU A 192 6.48 13.64 14.52
CA LEU A 192 6.88 14.80 13.71
C LEU A 192 5.74 15.28 12.82
N HIS A 193 4.89 14.38 12.30
CA HIS A 193 3.66 14.76 11.63
C HIS A 193 2.72 15.52 12.58
N ALA A 194 2.49 15.00 13.79
CA ALA A 194 1.64 15.67 14.78
C ALA A 194 2.19 17.02 15.27
N GLU A 195 3.49 17.24 15.15
CA GLU A 195 4.15 18.52 15.48
C GLU A 195 4.11 19.50 14.29
N ARG A 196 4.48 19.06 13.09
CA ARG A 196 4.86 19.94 11.98
C ARG A 196 3.89 19.95 10.81
N LEU A 197 3.09 18.90 10.66
CA LEU A 197 2.20 18.75 9.52
C LEU A 197 0.72 18.94 9.91
N PRO A 198 -0.15 19.14 8.92
CA PRO A 198 -1.58 19.14 9.14
C PRO A 198 -2.10 17.76 9.58
N MET A 199 -2.76 17.69 10.74
CA MET A 199 -3.56 16.58 11.24
C MET A 199 -4.90 16.49 10.50
N GLU A 200 -4.84 16.21 9.21
CA GLU A 200 -6.03 16.05 8.36
C GLU A 200 -6.78 14.74 8.61
N HIS A 201 -7.88 14.55 7.90
CA HIS A 201 -8.58 13.28 7.90
C HIS A 201 -7.69 12.21 7.23
N HIS A 202 -7.82 10.96 7.68
CA HIS A 202 -7.21 9.78 7.05
C HIS A 202 -5.67 9.63 7.16
N ILE A 203 -4.99 10.39 8.02
CA ILE A 203 -3.53 10.30 8.29
C ILE A 203 -3.01 8.92 8.73
N LEU A 204 -3.92 7.99 9.04
CA LEU A 204 -3.63 6.61 9.48
C LEU A 204 -4.08 5.54 8.46
N LEU A 205 -4.46 5.90 7.22
CA LEU A 205 -4.95 4.96 6.20
C LEU A 205 -6.06 4.03 6.71
N ALA A 206 -7.22 4.59 7.05
CA ALA A 206 -8.38 3.79 7.40
C ALA A 206 -9.09 3.26 6.13
N PRO A 207 -9.66 2.03 6.15
CA PRO A 207 -10.43 1.49 5.04
C PRO A 207 -11.55 2.44 4.61
N VAL A 208 -11.61 2.76 3.32
CA VAL A 208 -12.62 3.68 2.76
C VAL A 208 -13.96 2.96 2.70
N PRO A 209 -15.04 3.50 3.32
CA PRO A 209 -16.36 2.93 3.21
C PRO A 209 -16.84 2.92 1.75
N ILE A 210 -17.24 1.75 1.24
CA ILE A 210 -17.76 1.59 -0.13
C ILE A 210 -19.28 1.45 -0.05
N PRO A 211 -20.09 2.29 -0.73
CA PRO A 211 -21.55 2.26 -0.63
C PRO A 211 -22.18 0.88 -0.84
N GLN A 212 -21.63 0.10 -1.77
CA GLN A 212 -22.10 -1.23 -2.14
C GLN A 212 -21.92 -2.29 -1.04
N GLU A 213 -21.09 -2.02 -0.03
CA GLU A 213 -20.84 -2.94 1.09
C GLU A 213 -21.85 -2.80 2.24
N TYR A 214 -22.81 -1.86 2.14
CA TYR A 214 -23.78 -1.58 3.21
C TYR A 214 -25.21 -1.93 2.80
N SER A 215 -25.98 -2.47 3.75
CA SER A 215 -27.40 -2.84 3.52
C SER A 215 -28.32 -1.66 3.22
N ASP A 216 -27.92 -0.46 3.66
CA ASP A 216 -28.66 0.77 3.48
C ASP A 216 -27.72 1.99 3.57
N PHE A 217 -28.21 3.11 3.06
CA PHE A 217 -27.43 4.35 2.99
C PHE A 217 -27.19 4.98 4.37
N THR A 218 -28.02 4.69 5.38
CA THR A 218 -27.85 5.20 6.74
C THR A 218 -26.63 4.55 7.41
N LYS A 219 -26.44 3.24 7.23
CA LYS A 219 -25.25 2.51 7.69
C LYS A 219 -24.00 2.97 6.94
N TYR A 220 -24.08 3.13 5.62
CA TYR A 220 -22.99 3.69 4.82
C TYR A 220 -22.57 5.08 5.34
N ARG A 221 -23.52 6.01 5.50
CA ARG A 221 -23.24 7.35 6.06
C ARG A 221 -22.68 7.30 7.46
N SER A 222 -23.12 6.35 8.28
CA SER A 222 -22.57 6.16 9.63
C SER A 222 -21.11 5.69 9.59
N ALA A 223 -20.77 4.80 8.66
CA ALA A 223 -19.40 4.37 8.44
C ALA A 223 -18.52 5.49 7.87
N GLU A 224 -19.02 6.25 6.90
CA GLU A 224 -18.35 7.45 6.34
C GLU A 224 -18.06 8.49 7.43
N ARG A 225 -19.03 8.79 8.30
CA ARG A 225 -18.82 9.68 9.46
C ARG A 225 -17.73 9.14 10.38
N ARG A 226 -17.77 7.85 10.75
CA ARG A 226 -16.73 7.24 11.59
C ARG A 226 -15.36 7.27 10.94
N TRP A 227 -15.30 7.08 9.62
CA TRP A 227 -14.07 7.13 8.85
C TRP A 227 -13.46 8.54 8.83
N ASN A 228 -14.30 9.58 8.75
CA ASN A 228 -13.88 10.97 8.94
C ASN A 228 -13.46 11.25 10.40
N ASP A 229 -14.27 10.80 11.37
CA ASP A 229 -14.03 11.02 12.80
C ASP A 229 -12.80 10.24 13.34
N TYR A 230 -12.32 9.23 12.62
CA TYR A 230 -11.23 8.35 13.03
C TYR A 230 -9.95 9.10 13.41
N ALA A 231 -9.73 10.30 12.84
CA ALA A 231 -8.60 11.16 13.17
C ALA A 231 -8.91 12.34 14.11
N ALA A 232 -10.17 12.51 14.54
CA ALA A 232 -10.66 13.72 15.18
C ALA A 232 -11.22 13.46 16.60
N LEU A 233 -10.42 13.70 17.66
CA LEU A 233 -10.97 13.66 19.02
C LEU A 233 -11.82 14.90 19.29
N GLY A 234 -13.12 14.67 19.55
CA GLY A 234 -14.09 15.75 19.72
C GLY A 234 -14.45 16.48 18.42
N GLY A 235 -14.24 15.83 17.26
CA GLY A 235 -14.69 16.34 15.96
C GLY A 235 -13.83 17.47 15.37
N LYS A 236 -12.64 17.73 15.92
CA LYS A 236 -11.67 18.69 15.37
C LYS A 236 -10.36 17.98 15.09
N ALA A 237 -10.08 17.66 13.81
CA ALA A 237 -8.86 16.98 13.39
C ALA A 237 -7.61 17.80 13.77
N GLU A 238 -7.64 19.11 13.50
CA GLU A 238 -6.64 20.10 13.91
C GLU A 238 -6.92 20.69 15.29
N SER A 239 -6.71 19.92 16.34
CA SER A 239 -6.78 20.43 17.71
C SER A 239 -5.52 20.10 18.51
N SER A 240 -5.15 21.00 19.42
CA SER A 240 -4.07 20.75 20.38
C SER A 240 -4.32 19.47 21.20
N LYS A 241 -5.60 19.15 21.47
CA LYS A 241 -6.01 17.91 22.10
C LYS A 241 -5.64 16.69 21.25
N ASN A 242 -5.90 16.69 19.95
CA ASN A 242 -5.51 15.58 19.08
C ASN A 242 -4.00 15.43 19.02
N ARG A 243 -3.28 16.51 18.77
CA ARG A 243 -1.81 16.50 18.68
C ARG A 243 -1.20 15.92 19.96
N LEU A 244 -1.70 16.33 21.12
CA LEU A 244 -1.28 15.78 22.41
C LEU A 244 -1.59 14.28 22.52
N GLN A 245 -2.79 13.83 22.13
CA GLN A 245 -3.20 12.44 22.27
C GLN A 245 -2.46 11.52 21.31
N TYR A 246 -2.22 11.94 20.07
CA TYR A 246 -1.34 11.22 19.15
C TYR A 246 0.09 11.16 19.67
N SER A 247 0.59 12.24 20.26
CA SER A 247 1.91 12.25 20.88
C SER A 247 2.01 11.26 22.06
N ILE A 248 1.00 11.24 22.95
CA ILE A 248 0.92 10.29 24.06
C ILE A 248 0.86 8.85 23.53
N ALA A 249 0.02 8.58 22.52
CA ALA A 249 -0.07 7.26 21.91
C ALA A 249 1.28 6.83 21.30
N SER A 250 1.96 7.73 20.59
CA SER A 250 3.30 7.51 20.06
C SER A 250 4.30 7.15 21.17
N TYR A 251 4.32 7.90 22.28
CA TYR A 251 5.18 7.59 23.42
C TYR A 251 4.86 6.24 24.06
N LEU A 252 3.57 5.92 24.23
CA LEU A 252 3.13 4.61 24.71
C LEU A 252 3.61 3.48 23.78
N ILE A 253 3.46 3.66 22.46
CA ILE A 253 3.91 2.68 21.48
C ILE A 253 5.41 2.49 21.58
N ARG A 254 6.18 3.57 21.57
CA ARG A 254 7.64 3.52 21.66
C ARG A 254 8.13 2.84 22.93
N ASP A 255 7.62 3.28 24.07
CA ASP A 255 8.20 2.94 25.37
C ASP A 255 7.63 1.64 25.94
N GLN A 256 6.38 1.29 25.58
CA GLN A 256 5.70 0.11 26.12
C GLN A 256 5.38 -0.95 25.10
N ILE A 257 5.16 -0.64 23.82
CA ILE A 257 4.71 -1.64 22.83
C ILE A 257 5.88 -2.21 22.03
N ILE A 258 6.75 -1.36 21.46
CA ILE A 258 7.89 -1.81 20.64
C ILE A 258 8.75 -2.86 21.35
N PRO A 259 9.13 -2.71 22.63
CA PRO A 259 9.93 -3.72 23.33
C PRO A 259 9.28 -5.12 23.37
N HIS A 260 7.95 -5.21 23.29
CA HIS A 260 7.20 -6.47 23.29
C HIS A 260 6.90 -7.00 21.89
N LEU A 261 6.89 -6.14 20.87
CA LEU A 261 6.75 -6.56 19.46
C LEU A 261 8.03 -7.20 18.94
N THR A 262 9.17 -6.76 19.45
CA THR A 262 10.48 -7.17 18.97
C THR A 262 10.97 -8.36 19.79
N ARG A 263 11.24 -9.49 19.15
CA ARG A 263 11.70 -10.69 19.86
C ARG A 263 13.14 -10.52 20.36
N PRO A 264 13.43 -10.80 21.64
CA PRO A 264 14.82 -10.83 22.09
C PRO A 264 15.51 -12.08 21.53
N ASN A 265 16.60 -11.87 20.77
CA ASN A 265 17.64 -12.87 20.49
C ASN A 265 17.19 -14.20 19.84
N ILE A 266 16.48 -14.16 18.71
CA ILE A 266 16.57 -15.27 17.74
C ILE A 266 17.74 -14.97 16.80
N PRO A 267 18.65 -15.92 16.52
CA PRO A 267 19.73 -15.69 15.55
C PRO A 267 19.13 -15.14 14.25
N ARG A 268 19.66 -14.01 13.78
CA ARG A 268 19.26 -13.26 12.55
C ARG A 268 19.48 -14.07 11.24
N MET A 269 19.45 -15.40 11.31
CA MET A 269 19.83 -16.31 10.23
C MET A 269 18.93 -16.23 8.98
N PHE A 270 17.77 -15.56 9.05
CA PHE A 270 16.79 -15.62 7.97
C PHE A 270 16.41 -14.28 7.35
N GLY A 271 17.01 -13.14 7.73
CA GLY A 271 16.66 -11.84 7.15
C GLY A 271 15.17 -11.47 7.30
N PHE A 272 14.73 -10.44 6.59
CA PHE A 272 13.35 -9.91 6.57
C PHE A 272 12.62 -10.35 5.30
N PRO A 273 11.35 -10.76 5.39
CA PRO A 273 10.57 -11.21 4.24
C PRO A 273 10.16 -10.05 3.34
N LEU A 274 9.90 -10.31 2.05
CA LEU A 274 9.15 -9.37 1.21
C LEU A 274 7.71 -9.30 1.71
N SER A 275 7.30 -8.16 2.25
CA SER A 275 5.90 -7.95 2.64
C SER A 275 5.07 -7.52 1.42
N PRO A 276 3.86 -8.07 1.25
CA PRO A 276 2.90 -7.62 0.24
C PRO A 276 2.35 -6.22 0.51
#